data_AF-A0A0D2YAR3-F1
#
_entry.id   AF-A0A0D2YAR3-F1
#
_cell.length_a   1.000
_cell.length_b   1.000
_cell.length_c   1.000
_cell.angle_alpha   90.00
_cell.angle_beta   90.00
_cell.angle_gamma   90.00
#
_symmetry.space_group_name_H-M   'P 1'
#
loop_
_entity.id
_entity.type
_entity.pdbx_description
1 polymer ?
#
loop_
_entity_poly.entity_id
_entity_poly.type
_entity_poly.pdbx_seq_one_letter_code
_entity_poly.pdbx_strand_id
1 'polypeptide(L)'
;MAMAYHQPQQYAPPPGPPPHHAVYGHPQSQPTYHPPPAPMQCQIQGPARYKITKPSFHDRYECKPDNAPDGLAPYSLAISNNQKKHPDLVLNAEGIAMAACYFPKTSNYYNSDEKAFRIGLGDPSNVRWTEMLYRGKDKYGWTFTFNLPDTEQPIPMTWRNDNRVAVDGMKASRLSDNNFKLLDPNGQLMAVFTSHTMSFRLSAVGTLQINMDLGPMFEYAVITTLLSIYDFQKREEDSRSSNTSAAGAAAASSSC
;
A
#
# COMPACT_ATOMS: atom_id res chain seq x y z
N MET A 1 -2.06 -39.33 -19.62
CA MET A 1 -1.71 -38.60 -18.37
C MET A 1 -2.26 -37.19 -18.51
N ALA A 2 -3.34 -36.87 -17.81
CA ALA A 2 -3.92 -35.53 -17.81
C ALA A 2 -3.10 -34.65 -16.86
N MET A 3 -2.49 -33.58 -17.37
CA MET A 3 -1.85 -32.55 -16.57
C MET A 3 -2.95 -31.83 -15.78
N ALA A 4 -3.05 -32.10 -14.48
CA ALA A 4 -3.89 -31.33 -13.57
C ALA A 4 -3.29 -29.94 -13.41
N TYR A 5 -3.74 -28.99 -14.23
CA TYR A 5 -3.46 -27.58 -14.04
C TYR A 5 -4.04 -27.16 -12.69
N HIS A 6 -3.19 -27.03 -11.67
CA HIS A 6 -3.56 -26.39 -10.43
C HIS A 6 -3.83 -24.93 -10.77
N GLN A 7 -5.10 -24.57 -10.81
CA GLN A 7 -5.52 -23.19 -10.93
C GLN A 7 -4.92 -22.43 -9.73
N PRO A 8 -4.21 -21.31 -9.92
CA PRO A 8 -3.65 -20.55 -8.81
C PRO A 8 -4.76 -20.25 -7.81
N GLN A 9 -4.55 -20.56 -6.53
CA GLN A 9 -5.54 -20.22 -5.50
C GLN A 9 -5.73 -18.70 -5.51
N GLN A 10 -6.96 -18.28 -5.82
CA GLN A 10 -7.32 -16.87 -5.89
C GLN A 10 -7.87 -16.44 -4.54
N TYR A 11 -7.55 -15.21 -4.12
CA TYR A 11 -8.23 -14.59 -2.98
C TYR A 11 -9.73 -14.58 -3.23
N ALA A 12 -10.49 -15.13 -2.29
CA ALA A 12 -11.93 -14.96 -2.27
C ALA A 12 -12.28 -13.45 -2.21
N PRO A 13 -13.41 -13.02 -2.82
CA PRO A 13 -13.88 -11.66 -2.64
C PRO A 13 -14.08 -11.37 -1.15
N PRO A 14 -13.82 -10.13 -0.73
CA PRO A 14 -13.83 -9.80 0.69
C PRO A 14 -15.27 -9.89 1.24
N PRO A 15 -15.47 -10.37 2.49
CA PRO A 15 -16.81 -10.58 3.07
C PRO A 15 -17.62 -9.28 3.08
N GLY A 16 -18.93 -9.26 2.87
CA GLY A 16 -19.71 -8.00 2.75
C GLY A 16 -19.42 -6.96 3.84
N PRO A 17 -19.56 -5.65 3.57
CA PRO A 17 -19.31 -4.62 4.57
C PRO A 17 -20.12 -4.92 5.84
N PRO A 18 -19.55 -4.77 7.04
CA PRO A 18 -20.31 -4.96 8.26
C PRO A 18 -21.50 -4.00 8.26
N PRO A 19 -22.68 -4.41 8.74
CA PRO A 19 -23.80 -3.48 8.90
C PRO A 19 -23.33 -2.31 9.76
N HIS A 20 -23.64 -1.08 9.32
CA HIS A 20 -23.37 0.16 10.04
C HIS A 20 -24.12 0.19 11.38
N HIS A 21 -23.64 -0.55 12.37
CA HIS A 21 -24.01 -0.33 13.75
C HIS A 21 -23.18 0.85 14.24
N ALA A 22 -23.88 1.94 14.57
CA ALA A 22 -23.32 3.04 15.31
C ALA A 22 -22.71 2.51 16.61
N VAL A 23 -21.38 2.36 16.65
CA VAL A 23 -20.65 2.07 17.88
C VAL A 23 -20.39 3.39 18.57
N TYR A 24 -21.43 3.97 19.17
CA TYR A 24 -21.26 4.83 20.33
C TYR A 24 -21.26 3.94 21.57
N GLY A 25 -20.08 3.42 21.90
CA GLY A 25 -19.78 2.78 23.17
C GLY A 25 -18.73 3.62 23.90
N HIS A 26 -19.00 3.93 25.17
CA HIS A 26 -18.07 4.58 26.10
C HIS A 26 -16.67 3.91 26.12
N PRO A 27 -15.61 4.63 26.53
CA PRO A 27 -14.24 4.13 26.44
C PRO A 27 -14.04 2.97 27.42
N GLN A 28 -14.12 1.74 26.91
CA GLN A 28 -13.36 0.65 27.51
C GLN A 28 -11.89 1.00 27.35
N SER A 29 -11.16 0.99 28.47
CA SER A 29 -9.71 1.17 28.53
C SER A 29 -9.03 0.34 27.44
N GLN A 30 -8.61 0.99 26.35
CA GLN A 30 -7.79 0.36 25.34
C GLN A 30 -6.52 -0.12 26.03
N PRO A 31 -6.09 -1.39 25.82
CA PRO A 31 -4.80 -1.83 26.31
C PRO A 31 -3.74 -0.87 25.77
N THR A 32 -2.98 -0.26 26.68
CA THR A 32 -1.88 0.65 26.33
C THR A 32 -0.95 -0.11 25.38
N TYR A 33 -0.90 0.33 24.13
CA TYR A 33 0.04 -0.21 23.17
C TYR A 33 1.44 0.14 23.64
N HIS A 34 2.16 -0.88 24.10
CA HIS A 34 3.57 -0.77 24.39
C HIS A 34 4.32 -1.08 23.09
N PRO A 35 5.06 -0.11 22.53
CA PRO A 35 5.79 -0.36 21.31
C PRO A 35 6.80 -1.47 21.57
N PRO A 36 7.02 -2.39 20.62
CA PRO A 36 8.13 -3.33 20.73
C PRO A 36 9.41 -2.53 20.91
N PRO A 37 10.32 -2.95 21.82
CA PRO A 37 11.56 -2.21 22.05
C PRO A 37 12.26 -1.99 20.70
N ALA A 38 12.69 -0.75 20.45
CA ALA A 38 13.60 -0.49 19.34
C ALA A 38 14.75 -1.51 19.43
N PRO A 39 15.14 -2.18 18.34
CA PRO A 39 16.04 -3.32 18.42
C PRO A 39 17.35 -2.93 19.11
N MET A 40 17.43 -3.24 20.41
CA MET A 40 18.68 -3.24 21.16
C MET A 40 19.35 -4.57 20.84
N GLN A 41 20.35 -4.51 19.97
CA GLN A 41 21.43 -5.48 19.82
C GLN A 41 21.02 -6.91 19.38
N CYS A 42 20.98 -7.11 18.05
CA CYS A 42 21.58 -8.27 17.34
C CYS A 42 21.29 -8.29 15.82
N GLN A 43 21.09 -7.13 15.17
CA GLN A 43 21.02 -7.07 13.70
C GLN A 43 22.28 -6.43 13.14
N ILE A 44 23.17 -7.26 12.58
CA ILE A 44 24.34 -6.84 11.79
C ILE A 44 23.89 -6.20 10.45
N GLN A 45 22.61 -6.32 10.10
CA GLN A 45 22.01 -5.69 8.93
C GLN A 45 21.15 -4.51 9.37
N GLY A 46 21.40 -3.33 8.81
CA GLY A 46 20.55 -2.15 9.03
C GLY A 46 19.12 -2.35 8.52
N PRO A 47 18.27 -1.30 8.59
CA PRO A 47 16.87 -1.35 8.13
C PRO A 47 16.72 -2.01 6.76
N ALA A 48 15.67 -2.83 6.58
CA ALA A 48 15.40 -3.47 5.30
C ALA A 48 15.04 -2.40 4.26
N ARG A 49 15.72 -2.41 3.11
CA ARG A 49 15.53 -1.44 2.03
C ARG A 49 15.17 -2.11 0.73
N TYR A 50 14.16 -1.56 0.07
CA TYR A 50 13.61 -2.06 -1.19
C TYR A 50 13.56 -0.95 -2.23
N LYS A 51 14.20 -1.19 -3.38
CA LYS A 51 13.99 -0.41 -4.60
C LYS A 51 12.70 -0.87 -5.25
N ILE A 52 11.81 0.08 -5.52
CA ILE A 52 10.52 -0.15 -6.17
C ILE A 52 10.59 0.36 -7.60
N THR A 53 10.21 -0.51 -8.54
CA THR A 53 10.12 -0.17 -9.96
C THR A 53 8.78 -0.60 -10.54
N LYS A 54 8.34 0.09 -11.59
CA LYS A 54 7.22 -0.30 -12.44
C LYS A 54 7.72 -0.33 -13.88
N PRO A 55 8.21 -1.48 -14.37
CA PRO A 55 8.69 -1.61 -15.74
C PRO A 55 7.61 -1.18 -16.75
N SER A 56 8.00 -0.46 -17.80
CA SER A 56 7.06 0.02 -18.83
C SER A 56 6.33 -1.15 -19.49
N PHE A 57 5.02 -1.01 -19.73
CA PHE A 57 4.15 -2.06 -20.29
C PHE A 57 3.93 -3.29 -19.39
N HIS A 58 4.34 -3.23 -18.12
CA HIS A 58 4.02 -4.27 -17.14
C HIS A 58 2.89 -3.82 -16.22
N ASP A 59 1.92 -4.72 -16.04
CA ASP A 59 0.85 -4.61 -15.03
C ASP A 59 1.35 -5.07 -13.65
N ARG A 60 2.56 -4.66 -13.24
CA ARG A 60 3.09 -4.99 -11.90
C ARG A 60 4.13 -4.00 -11.40
N TYR A 61 4.21 -3.86 -10.08
CA TYR A 61 5.36 -3.29 -9.39
C TYR A 61 6.32 -4.41 -8.98
N GLU A 62 7.62 -4.11 -8.98
CA GLU A 62 8.67 -4.99 -8.47
C GLU A 62 9.39 -4.32 -7.30
N CYS A 63 9.50 -5.02 -6.17
CA CYS A 63 10.26 -4.57 -5.01
C CYS A 63 11.49 -5.47 -4.82
N LYS A 64 12.68 -4.90 -5.01
CA LYS A 64 13.96 -5.61 -4.92
C LYS A 64 14.76 -5.07 -3.73
N PRO A 65 15.38 -5.93 -2.90
CA PRO A 65 16.28 -5.46 -1.86
C PRO A 65 17.37 -4.58 -2.47
N ASP A 66 17.69 -3.46 -1.82
CA ASP A 66 18.59 -2.44 -2.36
C ASP A 66 19.99 -2.97 -2.71
N ASN A 67 20.43 -3.98 -1.95
CA ASN A 67 21.73 -4.64 -2.05
C ASN A 67 21.68 -6.02 -2.74
N ALA A 68 20.52 -6.45 -3.28
CA ALA A 68 20.44 -7.73 -3.95
C ALA A 68 21.18 -7.70 -5.30
N PRO A 69 21.90 -8.77 -5.68
CA PRO A 69 22.40 -8.93 -7.04
C PRO A 69 21.25 -8.92 -8.05
N ASP A 70 21.55 -8.56 -9.29
CA ASP A 70 20.55 -8.55 -10.37
C ASP A 70 19.87 -9.93 -10.47
N GLY A 71 18.63 -10.00 -10.00
CA GLY A 71 17.86 -11.21 -9.86
C GLY A 71 16.36 -10.94 -9.87
N LEU A 72 15.58 -12.00 -9.70
CA LEU A 72 14.13 -11.94 -9.55
C LEU A 72 13.78 -11.12 -8.31
N ALA A 73 12.77 -10.25 -8.42
CA ALA A 73 12.28 -9.52 -7.27
C ALA A 73 11.62 -10.51 -6.29
N PRO A 74 12.00 -10.52 -5.01
CA PRO A 74 11.35 -11.39 -4.02
C PRO A 74 9.88 -11.04 -3.88
N TYR A 75 9.52 -9.77 -4.10
CA TYR A 75 8.15 -9.28 -4.06
C TYR A 75 7.74 -8.66 -5.39
N SER A 76 6.57 -9.05 -5.88
CA SER A 76 5.93 -8.42 -7.03
C SER A 76 4.47 -8.12 -6.72
N LEU A 77 4.04 -6.89 -6.97
CA LEU A 77 2.66 -6.49 -6.82
C LEU A 77 1.98 -6.44 -8.19
N ALA A 78 1.23 -7.47 -8.54
CA ALA A 78 0.46 -7.53 -9.77
C ALA A 78 -0.73 -6.55 -9.70
N ILE A 79 -0.99 -5.86 -10.80
CA ILE A 79 -2.08 -4.90 -10.96
C ILE A 79 -3.13 -5.58 -11.85
N SER A 80 -4.38 -5.65 -11.37
CA SER A 80 -5.47 -6.13 -12.20
C SER A 80 -6.13 -4.95 -12.92
N ASN A 81 -6.21 -5.06 -14.24
CA ASN A 81 -7.02 -4.17 -15.06
C ASN A 81 -8.50 -4.62 -15.15
N ASN A 82 -8.84 -5.81 -14.63
CA ASN A 82 -10.19 -6.38 -14.69
C ASN A 82 -10.91 -6.29 -13.33
N GLN A 83 -11.78 -5.30 -13.20
CA GLN A 83 -12.47 -4.91 -11.96
C GLN A 83 -13.63 -5.83 -11.54
N LYS A 84 -14.04 -6.78 -12.39
CA LYS A 84 -15.29 -7.52 -12.16
C LYS A 84 -15.15 -8.73 -11.23
N LYS A 85 -13.96 -9.33 -11.07
CA LYS A 85 -13.78 -10.57 -10.28
C LYS A 85 -12.42 -10.76 -9.57
N HIS A 86 -11.51 -9.80 -9.64
CA HIS A 86 -10.17 -9.96 -9.07
C HIS A 86 -9.83 -8.79 -8.14
N PRO A 87 -8.95 -9.00 -7.14
CA PRO A 87 -8.32 -7.91 -6.42
C PRO A 87 -7.67 -6.92 -7.39
N ASP A 88 -7.73 -5.63 -7.05
CA ASP A 88 -7.08 -4.56 -7.82
C ASP A 88 -5.56 -4.70 -7.81
N LEU A 89 -5.02 -5.15 -6.67
CA LEU A 89 -3.59 -5.40 -6.47
C LEU A 89 -3.38 -6.73 -5.75
N VAL A 90 -2.35 -7.50 -6.13
CA VAL A 90 -1.95 -8.75 -5.46
C VAL A 90 -0.46 -8.76 -5.22
N LEU A 91 -0.05 -8.89 -3.97
CA LEU A 91 1.34 -9.08 -3.60
C LEU A 91 1.69 -10.55 -3.69
N ASN A 92 2.66 -10.88 -4.52
CA ASN A 92 3.27 -12.18 -4.59
C ASN A 92 4.65 -12.12 -3.94
N ALA A 93 4.87 -12.96 -2.93
CA ALA A 93 6.19 -13.24 -2.38
C ALA A 93 6.64 -14.60 -2.91
N GLU A 94 7.76 -14.63 -3.64
CA GLU A 94 8.31 -15.87 -4.23
C GLU A 94 7.29 -16.66 -5.09
N GLY A 95 6.35 -15.94 -5.72
CA GLY A 95 5.30 -16.53 -6.56
C GLY A 95 4.03 -16.98 -5.82
N ILE A 96 4.00 -16.86 -4.49
CA ILE A 96 2.82 -17.14 -3.66
C ILE A 96 2.11 -15.83 -3.34
N ALA A 97 0.79 -15.80 -3.50
CA ALA A 97 -0.01 -14.62 -3.19
C ALA A 97 -0.12 -14.45 -1.66
N MET A 98 0.42 -13.35 -1.12
CA MET A 98 0.53 -13.10 0.32
C MET A 98 -0.24 -11.86 0.79
N ALA A 99 -0.67 -11.00 -0.14
CA ALA A 99 -1.64 -9.97 0.17
C ALA A 99 -2.46 -9.58 -1.06
N ALA A 100 -3.62 -8.97 -0.82
CA ALA A 100 -4.47 -8.43 -1.86
C ALA A 100 -5.12 -7.11 -1.42
N CYS A 101 -5.31 -6.20 -2.36
CA CYS A 101 -6.06 -4.96 -2.16
C CYS A 101 -7.26 -4.90 -3.11
N TYR A 102 -8.39 -4.43 -2.57
CA TYR A 102 -9.60 -4.11 -3.32
C TYR A 102 -9.91 -2.63 -3.15
N PHE A 103 -9.97 -1.92 -4.26
CA PHE A 103 -10.52 -0.58 -4.34
C PHE A 103 -12.05 -0.66 -4.48
N PRO A 104 -12.77 0.34 -3.97
CA PRO A 104 -14.21 0.39 -4.17
C PRO A 104 -14.56 0.79 -5.61
N LYS A 105 -15.72 0.30 -6.05
CA LYS A 105 -16.09 0.22 -7.48
C LYS A 105 -16.86 1.43 -8.01
N THR A 106 -17.08 2.47 -7.22
CA THR A 106 -17.94 3.60 -7.61
C THR A 106 -17.11 4.73 -8.22
N SER A 107 -17.50 5.24 -9.38
CA SER A 107 -16.78 6.35 -10.06
C SER A 107 -16.72 7.63 -9.21
N ASN A 108 -17.77 7.89 -8.42
CA ASN A 108 -17.82 9.04 -7.50
C ASN A 108 -16.82 8.92 -6.34
N TYR A 109 -16.26 7.74 -6.11
CA TYR A 109 -15.32 7.49 -5.04
C TYR A 109 -14.03 8.30 -5.16
N TYR A 110 -13.53 8.52 -6.39
CA TYR A 110 -12.35 9.35 -6.62
C TYR A 110 -12.58 10.79 -6.12
N ASN A 111 -13.82 11.28 -6.13
CA ASN A 111 -14.16 12.63 -5.66
C ASN A 111 -14.56 12.70 -4.17
N SER A 112 -14.59 11.58 -3.45
CA SER A 112 -14.98 11.52 -2.03
C SER A 112 -13.85 12.02 -1.10
N ASP A 113 -14.17 12.77 -0.05
CA ASP A 113 -13.18 13.10 0.99
C ASP A 113 -12.79 11.88 1.84
N GLU A 114 -13.55 10.80 1.79
CA GLU A 114 -13.25 9.55 2.48
C GLU A 114 -12.96 8.43 1.49
N LYS A 115 -11.89 7.68 1.75
CA LYS A 115 -11.52 6.49 0.98
C LYS A 115 -11.42 5.30 1.94
N ALA A 116 -11.92 4.14 1.56
CA ALA A 116 -11.74 2.86 2.24
C ALA A 116 -11.30 1.78 1.24
N PHE A 117 -10.13 1.19 1.45
CA PHE A 117 -9.67 0.01 0.73
C PHE A 117 -9.77 -1.22 1.63
N ARG A 118 -9.98 -2.38 1.03
CA ARG A 118 -9.97 -3.65 1.76
C ARG A 118 -8.71 -4.40 1.45
N ILE A 119 -7.96 -4.71 2.49
CA ILE A 119 -6.67 -5.40 2.40
C ILE A 119 -6.82 -6.78 3.02
N GLY A 120 -6.51 -7.81 2.24
CA GLY A 120 -6.33 -9.17 2.74
C GLY A 120 -4.84 -9.44 2.91
N LEU A 121 -4.44 -9.98 4.06
CA LEU A 121 -3.06 -10.34 4.36
C LEU A 121 -2.98 -11.84 4.68
N GLY A 122 -1.93 -12.51 4.21
CA GLY A 122 -1.66 -13.93 4.45
C GLY A 122 -2.11 -14.83 3.31
N ASP A 123 -1.95 -16.14 3.50
CA ASP A 123 -2.32 -17.16 2.51
C ASP A 123 -3.80 -17.03 2.09
N PRO A 124 -4.16 -17.23 0.81
CA PRO A 124 -5.56 -17.17 0.35
C PRO A 124 -6.52 -18.11 1.09
N SER A 125 -6.02 -19.17 1.70
CA SER A 125 -6.75 -20.13 2.54
C SER A 125 -6.93 -19.64 3.98
N ASN A 126 -6.13 -18.66 4.43
CA ASN A 126 -6.16 -18.10 5.78
C ASN A 126 -5.93 -16.58 5.77
N VAL A 127 -6.88 -15.86 5.16
CA VAL A 127 -6.78 -14.42 4.95
C VAL A 127 -7.21 -13.65 6.20
N ARG A 128 -6.35 -12.74 6.66
CA ARG A 128 -6.69 -11.71 7.64
C ARG A 128 -7.13 -10.44 6.91
N TRP A 129 -8.39 -10.07 7.09
CA TRP A 129 -8.94 -8.85 6.49
C TRP A 129 -8.75 -7.63 7.39
N THR A 130 -8.30 -6.54 6.81
CA THR A 130 -8.24 -5.22 7.43
C THR A 130 -8.75 -4.16 6.45
N GLU A 131 -9.14 -3.01 6.98
CA GLU A 131 -9.53 -1.85 6.17
C GLU A 131 -8.45 -0.78 6.27
N MET A 132 -8.11 -0.19 5.13
CA MET A 132 -7.27 0.98 5.06
C MET A 132 -8.12 2.20 4.71
N LEU A 133 -8.20 3.15 5.63
CA LEU A 133 -9.07 4.30 5.57
C LEU A 133 -8.27 5.57 5.35
N TYR A 134 -8.69 6.40 4.41
CA TYR A 134 -8.29 7.78 4.27
C TYR A 134 -9.43 8.67 4.71
N ARG A 135 -9.12 9.67 5.54
CA ARG A 135 -10.04 10.75 5.88
C ARG A 135 -9.40 12.06 5.43
N GLY A 136 -10.02 12.69 4.44
CA GLY A 136 -9.56 13.88 3.74
C GLY A 136 -9.34 15.07 4.66
N LYS A 137 -8.46 15.98 4.21
CA LYS A 137 -7.81 17.08 4.94
C LYS A 137 -6.66 16.60 5.83
N ASP A 138 -5.57 16.16 5.18
CA ASP A 138 -4.12 16.28 5.46
C ASP A 138 -3.55 15.96 6.85
N LYS A 139 -4.38 15.90 7.90
CA LYS A 139 -3.98 15.73 9.30
C LYS A 139 -3.91 14.26 9.70
N TYR A 140 -4.74 13.41 9.09
CA TYR A 140 -4.92 12.02 9.53
C TYR A 140 -4.10 11.03 8.69
N GLY A 141 -4.01 11.22 7.37
CA GLY A 141 -3.32 10.28 6.48
C GLY A 141 -4.14 9.01 6.19
N TRP A 142 -3.49 7.97 5.67
CA TRP A 142 -4.09 6.65 5.46
C TRP A 142 -3.83 5.77 6.68
N THR A 143 -4.89 5.30 7.32
CA THR A 143 -4.82 4.49 8.54
C THR A 143 -5.24 3.06 8.28
N PHE A 144 -4.54 2.09 8.82
CA PHE A 144 -4.96 0.68 8.84
C PHE A 144 -4.56 0.02 10.16
N THR A 145 -5.19 -1.09 10.50
CA THR A 145 -4.81 -1.86 11.70
C THR A 145 -3.95 -3.05 11.27
N PHE A 146 -2.77 -3.17 11.89
CA PHE A 146 -1.91 -4.35 11.79
C PHE A 146 -2.01 -5.16 13.08
N ASN A 147 -2.37 -6.44 12.98
CA ASN A 147 -2.41 -7.33 14.14
C ASN A 147 -1.06 -8.05 14.24
N LEU A 148 -0.37 -7.91 15.38
CA LEU A 148 0.88 -8.61 15.62
C LEU A 148 0.68 -10.13 15.49
N PRO A 149 1.59 -10.86 14.81
CA PRO A 149 1.43 -12.30 14.59
C PRO A 149 1.24 -13.13 15.87
N ASP A 150 1.96 -12.80 16.94
CA ASP A 150 2.02 -13.63 18.15
C ASP A 150 0.99 -13.27 19.21
N THR A 151 0.66 -11.98 19.35
CA THR A 151 -0.24 -11.49 20.40
C THR A 151 -1.63 -11.15 19.87
N GLU A 152 -1.80 -11.15 18.55
CA GLU A 152 -2.97 -10.59 17.85
C GLU A 152 -3.31 -9.15 18.26
N GLN A 153 -2.37 -8.46 18.92
CA GLN A 153 -2.59 -7.11 19.39
C GLN A 153 -2.74 -6.18 18.18
N PRO A 154 -3.87 -5.46 18.07
CA PRO A 154 -4.09 -4.52 16.99
C PRO A 154 -3.26 -3.26 17.20
N ILE A 155 -2.49 -2.88 16.18
CA ILE A 155 -1.72 -1.65 16.15
C ILE A 155 -2.27 -0.77 15.02
N PRO A 156 -2.89 0.39 15.34
CA PRO A 156 -3.26 1.36 14.33
C PRO A 156 -2.01 2.01 13.74
N MET A 157 -1.82 1.83 12.45
CA MET A 157 -0.70 2.36 11.68
C MET A 157 -1.19 3.47 10.76
N THR A 158 -0.35 4.50 10.55
CA THR A 158 -0.72 5.67 9.75
C THR A 158 0.36 6.01 8.73
N TRP A 159 0.04 5.91 7.45
CA TRP A 159 0.80 6.51 6.36
C TRP A 159 0.47 8.00 6.23
N ARG A 160 1.49 8.85 6.25
CA ARG A 160 1.36 10.28 6.00
C ARG A 160 2.28 10.71 4.89
N ASN A 161 1.80 11.61 4.03
CA ASN A 161 2.68 12.33 3.13
C ASN A 161 3.67 13.16 3.97
N ASP A 162 4.96 13.06 3.67
CA ASP A 162 6.01 13.86 4.32
C ASP A 162 7.23 14.04 3.41
N ASN A 163 7.58 15.30 3.15
CA ASN A 163 8.75 15.68 2.36
C ASN A 163 9.98 16.04 3.21
N ARG A 164 9.91 15.88 4.54
CA ARG A 164 11.01 16.18 5.48
C ARG A 164 11.78 14.93 5.90
N VAL A 165 11.16 13.76 5.82
CA VAL A 165 11.75 12.47 6.17
C VAL A 165 11.97 11.67 4.89
N ALA A 166 13.12 11.03 4.78
CA ALA A 166 13.50 10.20 3.64
C ALA A 166 14.19 8.92 4.11
N VAL A 167 14.32 7.95 3.21
CA VAL A 167 15.21 6.78 3.38
C VAL A 167 16.63 7.27 3.72
N ASP A 168 17.36 6.58 4.61
CA ASP A 168 18.64 7.13 5.06
C ASP A 168 19.66 7.18 3.92
N GLY A 169 20.34 8.32 3.82
CA GLY A 169 21.24 8.64 2.71
C GLY A 169 20.54 9.26 1.50
N MET A 170 19.21 9.36 1.50
CA MET A 170 18.43 10.01 0.45
C MET A 170 17.89 11.38 0.88
N LYS A 171 17.44 12.17 -0.10
CA LYS A 171 16.72 13.42 0.12
C LYS A 171 15.35 13.34 -0.53
N ALA A 172 14.31 13.63 0.24
CA ALA A 172 12.96 13.76 -0.30
C ALA A 172 12.87 15.05 -1.14
N SER A 173 12.31 14.94 -2.35
CA SER A 173 11.96 16.13 -3.13
C SER A 173 10.86 16.90 -2.41
N ARG A 174 11.06 18.21 -2.20
CA ARG A 174 10.06 19.09 -1.57
C ARG A 174 8.78 19.25 -2.38
N LEU A 175 8.85 18.96 -3.67
CA LEU A 175 7.75 19.11 -4.64
C LEU A 175 7.04 17.79 -4.96
N SER A 176 7.43 16.69 -4.32
CA SER A 176 6.80 15.40 -4.56
C SER A 176 5.61 15.23 -3.63
N ASP A 177 4.46 14.87 -4.19
CA ASP A 177 3.26 14.52 -3.42
C ASP A 177 3.22 13.02 -3.04
N ASN A 178 4.32 12.31 -3.31
CA ASN A 178 4.41 10.85 -3.22
C ASN A 178 5.50 10.36 -2.24
N ASN A 179 6.01 11.20 -1.34
CA ASN A 179 6.86 10.73 -0.24
C ASN A 179 5.99 10.40 0.97
N PHE A 180 6.20 9.25 1.58
CA PHE A 180 5.37 8.77 2.68
C PHE A 180 6.19 8.30 3.86
N LYS A 181 5.65 8.46 5.07
CA LYS A 181 6.14 7.81 6.27
C LYS A 181 5.02 7.03 6.94
N LEU A 182 5.35 5.86 7.47
CA LEU A 182 4.47 5.04 8.28
C LEU A 182 4.81 5.26 9.75
N LEU A 183 3.79 5.61 10.53
CA LEU A 183 3.91 5.85 11.96
C LEU A 183 3.02 4.88 12.73
N ASP A 184 3.48 4.46 13.90
CA ASP A 184 2.65 3.83 14.92
C ASP A 184 1.89 4.89 15.76
N PRO A 185 1.05 4.49 16.74
CA PRO A 185 0.31 5.43 17.58
C PRO A 185 1.20 6.33 18.45
N ASN A 186 2.41 5.88 18.77
CA ASN A 186 3.39 6.60 19.58
C ASN A 186 4.26 7.56 18.74
N GLY A 187 4.05 7.59 17.41
CA GLY A 187 4.84 8.39 16.48
C GLY A 187 6.18 7.76 16.10
N GLN A 188 6.40 6.48 16.40
CA GLN A 188 7.58 5.74 15.98
C GLN A 188 7.56 5.57 14.46
N LEU A 189 8.70 5.85 13.82
CA LEU A 189 8.85 5.75 12.37
C LEU A 189 9.04 4.28 11.96
N MET A 190 7.96 3.65 11.53
CA MET A 190 7.92 2.22 11.18
C MET A 190 8.49 1.95 9.78
N ALA A 191 8.22 2.84 8.83
CA ALA A 191 8.73 2.77 7.47
C ALA A 191 8.76 4.16 6.82
N VAL A 192 9.58 4.32 5.78
CA VAL A 192 9.63 5.53 4.95
C VAL A 192 9.76 5.16 3.49
N PHE A 193 9.00 5.84 2.63
CA PHE A 193 9.08 5.75 1.19
C PHE A 193 9.50 7.10 0.62
N THR A 194 10.56 7.09 -0.18
CA THR A 194 11.06 8.24 -0.93
C THR A 194 10.82 8.02 -2.41
N SER A 195 9.95 8.84 -2.99
CA SER A 195 9.59 8.77 -4.40
C SER A 195 10.74 9.24 -5.30
N HIS A 196 10.86 8.60 -6.46
CA HIS A 196 11.80 8.96 -7.51
C HIS A 196 11.11 9.73 -8.66
N THR A 197 10.06 10.49 -8.37
CA THR A 197 9.24 11.24 -9.35
C THR A 197 10.01 12.17 -10.32
N MET A 198 11.27 12.52 -10.02
CA MET A 198 12.15 13.28 -10.94
C MET A 198 13.32 12.47 -11.52
N SER A 199 13.27 11.13 -11.46
CA SER A 199 14.31 10.29 -12.07
C SER A 199 14.13 10.21 -13.57
N PHE A 200 15.23 10.35 -14.34
CA PHE A 200 15.25 10.08 -15.78
C PHE A 200 14.97 8.61 -16.13
N ARG A 201 14.91 7.71 -15.14
CA ARG A 201 14.56 6.31 -15.33
C ARG A 201 13.03 6.16 -15.33
N LEU A 202 12.47 5.95 -16.51
CA LEU A 202 11.01 5.81 -16.75
C LEU A 202 10.32 4.73 -15.89
N SER A 203 11.06 3.74 -15.37
CA SER A 203 10.52 2.65 -14.55
C SER A 203 10.76 2.82 -13.05
N ALA A 204 11.52 3.83 -12.61
CA ALA A 204 11.83 4.01 -11.20
C ALA A 204 10.65 4.64 -10.46
N VAL A 205 10.14 3.95 -9.43
CA VAL A 205 9.01 4.44 -8.62
C VAL A 205 9.54 5.13 -7.36
N GLY A 206 10.42 4.45 -6.61
CA GLY A 206 11.00 5.00 -5.39
C GLY A 206 11.78 3.98 -4.59
N THR A 207 12.14 4.35 -3.37
CA THR A 207 12.82 3.47 -2.40
C THR A 207 12.02 3.42 -1.11
N LEU A 208 11.76 2.22 -0.61
CA LEU A 208 11.11 1.95 0.67
C LEU A 208 12.17 1.47 1.67
N GLN A 209 12.12 1.98 2.90
CA GLN A 209 12.87 1.49 4.03
C GLN A 209 11.90 1.10 5.14
N ILE A 210 12.04 -0.12 5.67
CA ILE A 210 11.29 -0.63 6.81
C ILE A 210 12.23 -0.62 8.01
N ASN A 211 11.87 0.15 9.04
CA ASN A 211 12.73 0.41 10.20
C ASN A 211 12.52 -0.56 11.36
N MET A 212 11.43 -1.35 11.30
CA MET A 212 11.05 -2.28 12.34
C MET A 212 10.90 -3.68 11.74
N ASP A 213 11.57 -4.65 12.36
CA ASP A 213 11.41 -6.05 12.04
C ASP A 213 10.30 -6.65 12.92
N LEU A 214 9.10 -6.72 12.37
CA LEU A 214 7.94 -7.39 12.97
C LEU A 214 7.58 -8.66 12.18
N GLY A 215 8.55 -9.21 11.44
CA GLY A 215 8.41 -10.39 10.60
C GLY A 215 7.80 -10.14 9.21
N PRO A 216 7.74 -11.18 8.36
CA PRO A 216 7.37 -11.06 6.94
C PRO A 216 5.96 -10.53 6.71
N MET A 217 5.02 -10.88 7.57
CA MET A 217 3.63 -10.40 7.49
C MET A 217 3.54 -8.87 7.61
N PHE A 218 4.41 -8.27 8.41
CA PHE A 218 4.50 -6.82 8.51
C PHE A 218 5.07 -6.22 7.22
N GLU A 219 6.11 -6.81 6.64
CA GLU A 219 6.64 -6.37 5.34
C GLU A 219 5.57 -6.41 4.24
N TYR A 220 4.78 -7.49 4.17
CA TYR A 220 3.68 -7.61 3.22
C TYR A 220 2.63 -6.53 3.42
N ALA A 221 2.28 -6.23 4.67
CA ALA A 221 1.34 -5.16 5.00
C ALA A 221 1.88 -3.78 4.58
N VAL A 222 3.14 -3.47 4.90
CA VAL A 222 3.80 -2.22 4.55
C VAL A 222 3.86 -2.04 3.03
N ILE A 223 4.34 -3.04 2.30
CA ILE A 223 4.46 -2.97 0.83
C ILE A 223 3.10 -2.84 0.17
N THR A 224 2.12 -3.66 0.57
CA THR A 224 0.79 -3.67 -0.03
C THR A 224 0.06 -2.36 0.22
N THR A 225 0.07 -1.86 1.46
CA THR A 225 -0.63 -0.60 1.79
C THR A 225 0.00 0.60 1.11
N LEU A 226 1.33 0.71 1.10
CA LEU A 226 2.05 1.77 0.39
C LEU A 226 1.70 1.80 -1.10
N LEU A 227 1.84 0.65 -1.78
CA LEU A 227 1.60 0.58 -3.21
C LEU A 227 0.12 0.69 -3.57
N SER A 228 -0.78 0.35 -2.65
CA SER A 228 -2.21 0.62 -2.80
C SER A 228 -2.50 2.12 -2.81
N ILE A 229 -1.87 2.88 -1.90
CA ILE A 229 -1.96 4.36 -1.90
C ILE A 229 -1.40 4.91 -3.21
N TYR A 230 -0.19 4.50 -3.57
CA TYR A 230 0.51 5.01 -4.75
C TYR A 230 -0.24 4.72 -6.05
N ASP A 231 -0.68 3.46 -6.26
CA ASP A 231 -1.43 3.09 -7.47
C ASP A 231 -2.79 3.80 -7.52
N PHE A 232 -3.46 3.95 -6.38
CA PHE A 232 -4.73 4.67 -6.32
C PHE A 232 -4.58 6.15 -6.69
N GLN A 233 -3.58 6.84 -6.12
CA GLN A 233 -3.30 8.25 -6.45
C GLN A 233 -2.96 8.42 -7.94
N LYS A 234 -2.18 7.49 -8.51
CA LYS A 234 -1.90 7.49 -9.94
C LYS A 234 -3.16 7.32 -10.80
N ARG A 235 -4.05 6.37 -10.46
CA ARG A 235 -5.35 6.20 -11.15
C ARG A 235 -6.21 7.47 -11.04
N GLU A 236 -6.17 8.14 -9.90
CA GLU A 236 -6.88 9.40 -9.68
C GLU A 236 -6.34 10.53 -10.57
N GLU A 237 -5.01 10.70 -10.66
CA GLU A 237 -4.35 11.65 -11.57
C GLU A 237 -4.71 11.39 -13.05
N ASP A 238 -4.68 10.14 -13.48
CA ASP A 238 -5.07 9.72 -14.83
C ASP A 238 -6.56 10.00 -15.11
N SER A 239 -7.44 9.82 -14.12
CA SER A 239 -8.86 10.15 -14.23
C SER A 239 -9.13 11.66 -14.33
N ARG A 240 -8.34 12.47 -13.61
CA ARG A 240 -8.47 13.94 -13.61
C ARG A 240 -7.99 14.51 -14.94
N SER A 241 -6.85 14.04 -15.44
CA SER A 241 -6.29 14.47 -16.73
C SER A 241 -7.21 14.12 -17.91
N SER A 242 -7.82 12.93 -17.92
CA SER A 242 -8.82 12.56 -18.93
C SER A 242 -10.08 13.43 -18.87
N ASN A 243 -10.62 13.73 -17.68
CA ASN A 243 -11.77 14.65 -17.53
C ASN A 243 -11.46 16.07 -18.01
N THR A 244 -10.25 16.59 -17.75
CA THR A 244 -9.84 17.91 -18.25
C THR A 244 -9.73 17.94 -19.78
N SER A 245 -9.22 16.87 -20.38
CA SER A 245 -9.13 16.75 -21.84
C SER A 245 -10.49 16.67 -22.53
N ALA A 246 -11.46 15.97 -21.93
CA ALA A 246 -12.83 15.86 -22.44
C ALA A 246 -13.61 17.18 -22.34
N ALA A 247 -13.45 17.92 -21.23
CA ALA A 247 -14.06 19.23 -21.05
C ALA A 247 -13.50 20.28 -22.03
N GLY A 248 -12.19 20.25 -22.30
CA GLY A 248 -11.55 21.11 -23.31
C GLY A 248 -12.02 20.83 -24.74
N ALA A 249 -12.20 19.55 -25.09
CA ALA A 249 -12.74 19.15 -26.40
C ALA A 249 -14.23 19.53 -26.56
N ALA A 250 -15.05 19.38 -25.52
CA ALA A 250 -16.45 19.77 -25.53
C ALA A 250 -16.65 21.30 -25.62
N ALA A 251 -15.79 22.08 -24.96
CA ALA A 251 -15.79 23.54 -25.08
C ALA A 251 -15.39 24.01 -26.49
N ALA A 252 -14.45 23.31 -27.12
CA ALA A 252 -14.03 23.58 -28.49
C ALA A 252 -15.13 23.22 -29.52
N SER A 253 -15.88 22.12 -29.32
CA SER A 253 -16.97 21.72 -30.22
C SER A 253 -18.25 22.55 -30.07
N SER A 254 -18.39 23.28 -28.97
CA SER A 254 -19.54 24.17 -28.71
C SER A 254 -19.33 25.58 -29.25
N SER A 255 -18.17 25.85 -29.86
CA SER A 255 -17.78 27.16 -30.40
C SER A 255 -17.77 27.18 -31.95
N CYS A 256 -18.53 26.29 -32.60
CA CYS A 256 -18.71 26.25 -34.05
C CYS A 256 -20.16 26.58 -34.44
#